data_AF-M6CXF7-F1
#
_entry.id   AF-M6CXF7-F1
#
_cell.length_a   1.000
_cell.length_b   1.000
_cell.length_c   1.000
_cell.angle_alpha   90.00
_cell.angle_beta   90.00
_cell.angle_gamma   90.00
#
_symmetry.space_group_name_H-M   'P 1'
#
loop_
_entity.id
_entity.type
_entity.pdbx_description
1 polymer ?
#
loop_
_entity_poly.entity_id
_entity_poly.type
_entity_poly.pdbx_seq_one_letter_code
_entity_poly.pdbx_strand_id
1 'polypeptide(L)'
;MQTKEKTYRSYWGKANREGNYHLLVYHCLDVAAVQVAHAITVHKVAVEDDFFTAVDDLNSGTEDRGAGHMGDVEFGAGLFYLYICVNREQLLQNLNGDEDLAKRTSKALVETASTISPTGKQNSFASRARALYCLAEKGNEQPRSLHTAFLSSVEDKGILNASILKLESGRENFEKVYGSCASGGFKTFNVDSGSGSLKDILEFAQED
;
A
#
# COMPACT_ATOMS: atom_id res chain seq x y z
N MET A 1 1.17 -15.50 39.13
CA MET A 1 1.34 -14.67 37.92
C MET A 1 2.43 -15.34 37.09
N GLN A 2 2.05 -16.27 36.20
CA GLN A 2 3.00 -16.98 35.34
C GLN A 2 3.19 -16.18 34.06
N THR A 3 4.40 -15.65 33.86
CA THR A 3 4.87 -15.11 32.58
C THR A 3 4.88 -16.24 31.56
N LYS A 4 3.95 -16.22 30.60
CA LYS A 4 4.01 -17.08 29.43
C LYS A 4 5.20 -16.64 28.57
N GLU A 5 6.22 -17.49 28.45
CA GLU A 5 7.29 -17.33 27.47
C GLU A 5 6.69 -17.28 26.06
N LYS A 6 7.01 -16.22 25.30
CA LYS A 6 6.72 -16.14 23.87
C LYS A 6 7.71 -17.03 23.14
N THR A 7 7.27 -18.19 22.67
CA THR A 7 8.11 -19.12 21.90
C THR A 7 8.28 -18.61 20.48
N TYR A 8 9.40 -17.95 20.20
CA TYR A 8 9.81 -17.59 18.83
C TYR A 8 10.31 -18.84 18.11
N ARG A 9 9.56 -19.36 17.13
CA ARG A 9 10.05 -20.43 16.24
C ARG A 9 10.53 -19.83 14.93
N SER A 10 11.84 -19.58 14.82
CA SER A 10 12.50 -19.34 13.54
C SER A 10 12.65 -20.66 12.78
N TYR A 11 11.91 -20.84 11.68
CA TYR A 11 12.10 -21.99 10.79
C TYR A 11 13.02 -21.60 9.63
N TRP A 12 14.30 -21.95 9.74
CA TRP A 12 15.23 -21.97 8.62
C TRP A 12 15.10 -23.32 7.92
N GLY A 13 14.72 -23.32 6.63
CA GLY A 13 14.74 -24.53 5.81
C GLY A 13 16.17 -25.04 5.63
N LYS A 14 16.51 -26.18 6.24
CA LYS A 14 17.69 -26.96 5.84
C LYS A 14 17.26 -27.98 4.78
N ALA A 15 17.88 -27.92 3.61
CA ALA A 15 17.82 -29.04 2.66
C ALA A 15 18.40 -30.29 3.34
N ASN A 16 17.71 -31.42 3.26
CA ASN A 16 18.31 -32.69 3.67
C ASN A 16 19.38 -33.11 2.64
N ARG A 17 20.30 -34.01 3.02
CA ARG A 17 21.40 -34.48 2.16
C ARG A 17 20.94 -35.17 0.86
N GLU A 18 19.64 -35.40 0.71
CA GLU A 18 19.01 -36.13 -0.41
C GLU A 18 18.35 -35.20 -1.44
N GLY A 19 18.40 -33.87 -1.25
CA GLY A 19 17.91 -32.91 -2.25
C GLY A 19 16.38 -32.78 -2.32
N ASN A 20 15.65 -33.22 -1.30
CA ASN A 20 14.20 -33.06 -1.26
C ASN A 20 13.83 -31.62 -0.84
N TYR A 21 13.12 -30.91 -1.71
CA TYR A 21 12.53 -29.61 -1.43
C TYR A 21 11.17 -29.81 -0.79
N HIS A 22 11.05 -29.51 0.51
CA HIS A 22 9.73 -29.30 1.11
C HIS A 22 9.32 -27.86 0.85
N LEU A 23 8.23 -27.65 0.10
CA LEU A 23 7.59 -26.35 -0.04
C LEU A 23 6.99 -25.97 1.32
N LEU A 24 7.78 -25.30 2.16
CA LEU A 24 7.30 -24.72 3.41
C LEU A 24 6.62 -23.39 3.08
N VAL A 25 5.29 -23.37 3.20
CA VAL A 25 4.51 -22.13 3.19
C VAL A 25 4.83 -21.39 4.49
N TYR A 26 5.56 -20.27 4.37
CA TYR A 26 5.89 -19.42 5.51
C TYR A 26 4.63 -18.68 5.96
N HIS A 27 4.13 -19.01 7.16
CA HIS A 27 3.24 -18.13 7.90
C HIS A 27 4.08 -17.27 8.84
N CYS A 28 4.33 -16.01 8.46
CA CYS A 28 4.90 -15.01 9.36
C CYS A 28 3.81 -14.61 10.37
N LEU A 29 3.80 -15.23 11.54
CA LEU A 29 3.03 -14.81 12.71
C LEU A 29 3.98 -14.05 13.64
N ASP A 30 4.36 -12.84 13.21
CA ASP A 30 4.99 -11.86 14.10
C ASP A 30 3.92 -10.97 14.75
N VAL A 31 4.25 -10.45 15.93
CA VAL A 31 3.42 -9.71 16.90
C VAL A 31 2.70 -8.45 16.36
N ALA A 32 2.91 -8.11 15.08
CA ALA A 32 2.35 -6.95 14.42
C ALA A 32 1.01 -7.27 13.76
N ALA A 33 -0.05 -6.58 14.17
CA ALA A 33 -1.39 -6.76 13.63
C ALA A 33 -1.60 -6.14 12.24
N VAL A 34 -0.69 -5.27 11.79
CA VAL A 34 -0.80 -4.56 10.51
C VAL A 34 0.49 -4.73 9.72
N GLN A 35 0.35 -5.14 8.47
CA GLN A 35 1.44 -5.28 7.51
C GLN A 35 1.20 -4.32 6.35
N VAL A 36 2.16 -3.44 6.08
CA VAL A 36 2.09 -2.45 5.00
C VAL A 36 3.20 -2.76 3.99
N ALA A 37 2.84 -3.02 2.74
CA ALA A 37 3.80 -3.19 1.68
C ALA A 37 4.33 -1.84 1.19
N HIS A 38 5.52 -1.85 0.59
CA HIS A 38 6.02 -0.68 -0.14
C HIS A 38 5.07 -0.37 -1.31
N ALA A 39 4.76 0.91 -1.49
CA ALA A 39 4.00 1.37 -2.65
C ALA A 39 4.87 1.23 -3.91
N ILE A 40 4.31 0.60 -4.95
CA ILE A 40 4.98 0.41 -6.25
C ILE A 40 4.15 1.04 -7.35
N THR A 41 4.79 1.51 -8.42
CA THR A 41 4.08 2.02 -9.59
C THR A 41 3.50 0.87 -10.41
N VAL A 42 2.29 1.04 -10.94
CA VAL A 42 1.62 0.01 -11.77
C VAL A 42 2.01 0.08 -13.25
N HIS A 43 2.71 1.14 -13.63
CA HIS A 43 3.24 1.38 -14.95
C HIS A 43 4.70 1.85 -14.86
N LYS A 44 5.37 1.87 -16.01
CA LYS A 44 6.71 2.47 -16.13
C LYS A 44 6.58 3.98 -15.89
N VAL A 45 7.45 4.51 -15.04
CA VAL A 45 7.56 5.94 -14.74
C VAL A 45 8.94 6.39 -15.16
N ALA A 46 9.00 7.45 -15.95
CA ALA A 46 10.25 8.14 -16.23
C ALA A 46 10.61 9.02 -15.04
N VAL A 47 11.89 9.01 -14.68
CA VAL A 47 12.46 10.01 -13.77
C VAL A 47 12.88 11.18 -14.64
N GLU A 48 12.38 12.37 -14.31
CA GLU A 48 12.65 13.61 -15.00
C GLU A 48 13.59 14.48 -14.15
N ASP A 49 14.56 15.12 -14.78
CA ASP A 49 15.50 16.04 -14.12
C ASP A 49 14.93 17.47 -14.16
N ASP A 50 14.71 18.07 -12.99
CA ASP A 50 14.31 19.47 -12.82
C ASP A 50 15.51 20.34 -12.46
N PHE A 51 16.03 21.07 -13.45
CA PHE A 51 17.14 22.02 -13.28
C PHE A 51 16.63 23.30 -12.63
N PHE A 52 17.24 23.70 -11.51
CA PHE A 52 16.91 24.91 -10.78
C PHE A 52 18.14 25.77 -10.49
N THR A 53 17.90 27.08 -10.36
CA THR A 53 18.92 28.04 -9.92
C THR A 53 18.42 28.82 -8.72
N ALA A 54 19.34 29.24 -7.85
CA ALA A 54 19.07 30.22 -6.82
C ALA A 54 19.86 31.49 -7.12
N VAL A 55 19.17 32.63 -7.11
CA VAL A 55 19.77 33.95 -7.34
C VAL A 55 20.15 34.55 -5.98
N ASP A 56 21.29 35.25 -5.94
CA ASP A 56 21.69 36.00 -4.75
C ASP A 56 21.13 37.43 -4.84
N ASP A 57 20.19 37.75 -3.96
CA ASP A 57 19.54 39.06 -3.89
C ASP A 57 20.52 40.20 -3.53
N LEU A 58 21.68 39.90 -2.95
CA LEU A 58 22.70 40.89 -2.60
C LEU A 58 23.64 41.23 -3.76
N ASN A 59 23.56 40.50 -4.88
CA ASN A 59 24.39 40.78 -6.04
C ASN A 59 23.91 42.06 -6.76
N SER A 60 24.77 43.09 -6.78
CA SER A 60 24.49 44.38 -7.43
C SER A 60 24.37 44.31 -8.97
N GLY A 61 24.77 43.19 -9.58
CA GLY A 61 24.61 42.92 -11.01
C GLY A 61 25.42 43.85 -11.92
N THR A 62 26.50 44.44 -11.41
CA THR A 62 27.38 45.37 -12.13
C THR A 62 28.40 44.68 -13.04
N GLU A 63 28.76 43.43 -12.74
CA GLU A 63 29.60 42.58 -13.61
C GLU A 63 28.83 41.37 -14.17
N ASP A 64 28.09 40.66 -13.32
CA ASP A 64 27.26 39.51 -13.74
C ASP A 64 26.06 39.34 -12.79
N ARG A 65 24.87 39.03 -13.35
CA ARG A 65 23.64 38.69 -12.60
C ARG A 65 23.43 37.16 -12.49
N GLY A 66 24.46 36.37 -12.78
CA GLY A 66 24.41 34.91 -12.81
C GLY A 66 23.86 34.23 -11.55
N ALA A 67 23.67 32.92 -11.64
CA ALA A 67 23.14 32.12 -10.54
C ALA A 67 24.14 32.02 -9.37
N GLY A 68 23.65 32.27 -8.15
CA GLY A 68 24.42 32.02 -6.92
C GLY A 68 24.53 30.53 -6.59
N HIS A 69 23.58 29.72 -7.08
CA HIS A 69 23.61 28.26 -7.03
C HIS A 69 22.88 27.66 -8.22
N MET A 70 23.33 26.49 -8.68
CA MET A 70 22.65 25.67 -9.69
C MET A 70 22.60 24.23 -9.17
N GLY A 71 21.50 23.53 -9.44
CA GLY A 71 21.35 22.13 -9.10
C GLY A 71 20.21 21.49 -9.86
N ASP A 72 20.14 20.16 -9.76
CA ASP A 72 19.09 19.34 -10.37
C ASP A 72 18.32 18.58 -9.28
N VAL A 73 17.01 18.40 -9.47
CA VAL A 73 16.19 17.50 -8.66
C VAL A 73 15.44 16.54 -9.56
N GLU A 74 15.62 15.25 -9.31
CA GLU A 74 14.84 14.20 -9.95
C GLU A 74 13.40 14.15 -9.40
N PHE A 75 12.41 14.05 -10.29
CA PHE A 75 11.02 13.79 -9.91
C PHE A 75 10.34 12.78 -10.85
N GLY A 76 9.25 12.18 -10.39
CA GLY A 76 8.45 11.26 -11.18
C GLY A 76 6.98 11.33 -10.80
N ALA A 77 6.10 11.11 -11.77
CA ALA A 77 4.66 11.04 -11.57
C ALA A 77 4.16 9.65 -11.94
N GLY A 78 3.45 8.98 -11.02
CA GLY A 78 2.99 7.63 -11.23
C GLY A 78 1.75 7.28 -10.44
N LEU A 79 1.00 6.30 -10.95
CA LEU A 79 -0.06 5.65 -10.21
C LEU A 79 0.52 4.53 -9.34
N PHE A 80 0.31 4.63 -8.03
CA PHE A 80 0.86 3.68 -7.06
C PHE A 80 -0.18 2.66 -6.61
N TYR A 81 0.26 1.41 -6.49
CA TYR A 81 -0.43 0.34 -5.78
C TYR A 81 0.14 0.25 -4.36
N LEU A 82 -0.74 0.35 -3.36
CA LEU A 82 -0.42 0.15 -1.95
C LEU A 82 -1.23 -1.03 -1.41
N TYR A 83 -0.57 -1.93 -0.68
CA TYR A 83 -1.20 -3.07 -0.05
C TYR A 83 -1.06 -2.98 1.47
N ILE A 84 -2.18 -3.18 2.18
CA ILE A 84 -2.24 -3.22 3.63
C ILE A 84 -3.01 -4.49 4.01
N CYS A 85 -2.44 -5.29 4.90
CA CYS A 85 -3.10 -6.43 5.53
C CYS A 85 -3.28 -6.16 7.01
N VAL A 86 -4.47 -6.41 7.54
CA VAL A 86 -4.79 -6.26 8.96
C VAL A 86 -5.25 -7.59 9.52
N ASN A 87 -4.49 -8.14 10.46
CA ASN A 87 -4.94 -9.25 11.29
C ASN A 87 -5.79 -8.69 12.44
N ARG A 88 -7.11 -8.79 12.31
CA ARG A 88 -8.06 -8.24 13.27
C ARG A 88 -7.99 -8.91 14.63
N GLU A 89 -7.83 -10.24 14.68
CA GLU A 89 -7.70 -10.97 15.95
C GLU A 89 -6.45 -10.54 16.70
N GLN A 90 -5.31 -10.43 16.01
CA GLN A 90 -4.07 -9.94 16.60
C GLN A 90 -4.19 -8.46 17.02
N LEU A 91 -4.91 -7.63 16.26
CA LEU A 91 -5.18 -6.24 16.62
C LEU A 91 -5.95 -6.17 17.92
N LEU A 92 -7.04 -6.94 18.04
CA LEU A 92 -7.87 -6.99 19.24
C LEU A 92 -7.06 -7.49 20.45
N GLN A 93 -6.24 -8.53 20.27
CA GLN A 93 -5.35 -9.03 21.31
C GLN A 93 -4.34 -7.97 21.77
N ASN A 94 -3.73 -7.24 20.81
CA ASN A 94 -2.79 -6.15 21.11
C ASN A 94 -3.47 -4.97 21.84
N LEU A 95 -4.80 -4.85 21.71
CA LEU A 95 -5.62 -3.83 22.36
C LEU A 95 -6.37 -4.39 23.60
N ASN A 96 -5.87 -5.49 24.20
CA ASN A 96 -6.43 -6.12 25.40
C ASN A 96 -7.91 -6.53 25.30
N GLY A 97 -8.41 -6.83 24.10
CA GLY A 97 -9.81 -7.21 23.90
C GLY A 97 -10.78 -6.04 23.77
N ASP A 98 -10.30 -4.80 23.66
CA ASP A 98 -11.16 -3.63 23.46
C ASP A 98 -11.66 -3.56 22.00
N GLU A 99 -12.86 -4.09 21.77
CA GLU A 99 -13.49 -4.13 20.44
C GLU A 99 -13.78 -2.74 19.87
N ASP A 100 -14.22 -1.80 20.70
CA ASP A 100 -14.54 -0.43 20.27
C ASP A 100 -13.28 0.32 19.84
N LEU A 101 -12.17 0.15 20.58
CA LEU A 101 -10.88 0.67 20.19
C LEU A 101 -10.34 -0.01 18.93
N ALA A 102 -10.53 -1.32 18.78
CA ALA A 102 -10.12 -2.04 17.56
C ALA A 102 -10.87 -1.51 16.33
N LYS A 103 -12.20 -1.34 16.43
CA LYS A 103 -13.05 -0.77 15.38
C LYS A 103 -12.62 0.65 15.00
N ARG A 104 -12.38 1.52 15.99
CA ARG A 104 -11.88 2.89 15.74
C ARG A 104 -10.49 2.90 15.11
N THR A 105 -9.61 2.00 15.52
CA THR A 105 -8.25 1.86 14.98
C THR A 105 -8.29 1.44 13.52
N SER A 106 -9.05 0.40 13.18
CA SER A 106 -9.23 -0.06 11.79
C SER A 106 -9.79 1.05 10.90
N LYS A 107 -10.82 1.77 11.38
CA LYS A 107 -11.37 2.93 10.67
C LYS A 107 -10.30 3.99 10.41
N ALA A 108 -9.59 4.42 11.46
CA ALA A 108 -8.58 5.47 11.35
C ALA A 108 -7.42 5.08 10.42
N LEU A 109 -7.01 3.81 10.44
CA LEU A 109 -5.99 3.28 9.55
C LEU A 109 -6.42 3.40 8.08
N VAL A 110 -7.62 2.94 7.75
CA VAL A 110 -8.14 2.96 6.37
C VAL A 110 -8.39 4.38 5.88
N GLU A 111 -8.93 5.24 6.74
CA GLU A 111 -9.12 6.67 6.45
C GLU A 111 -7.78 7.35 6.17
N THR A 112 -6.78 7.13 7.02
CA THR A 112 -5.43 7.70 6.86
C THR A 112 -4.78 7.21 5.58
N ALA A 113 -4.80 5.89 5.33
CA ALA A 113 -4.21 5.29 4.13
C ALA A 113 -4.85 5.80 2.83
N SER A 114 -6.14 6.19 2.87
CA SER A 114 -6.87 6.68 1.71
C SER A 114 -6.73 8.20 1.48
N THR A 115 -6.34 8.96 2.51
CA THR A 115 -6.43 10.44 2.48
C THR A 115 -5.11 11.17 2.70
N ILE A 116 -4.09 10.51 3.27
CA ILE A 116 -2.82 11.15 3.65
C ILE A 116 -1.71 10.76 2.68
N SER A 117 -1.01 11.76 2.15
CA SER A 117 0.20 11.59 1.33
C SER A 117 1.48 11.79 2.17
N PRO A 118 2.62 11.19 1.78
CA PRO A 118 3.92 11.45 2.41
C PRO A 118 4.31 12.95 2.37
N THR A 119 5.01 13.44 3.40
CA THR A 119 5.35 14.87 3.54
C THR A 119 6.63 15.30 2.81
N GLY A 120 7.36 14.36 2.21
CA GLY A 120 8.62 14.62 1.52
C GLY A 120 8.46 15.61 0.37
N LYS A 121 9.31 16.65 0.35
CA LYS A 121 9.37 17.70 -0.70
C LYS A 121 8.00 18.33 -1.07
N GLN A 122 7.00 18.25 -0.18
CA GLN A 122 5.66 18.78 -0.42
C GLN A 122 5.62 20.29 -0.66
N ASN A 123 6.51 21.05 -0.01
CA ASN A 123 6.57 22.50 -0.21
C ASN A 123 7.11 22.88 -1.60
N SER A 124 7.81 21.96 -2.27
CA SER A 124 8.38 22.17 -3.60
C SER A 124 7.50 21.59 -4.70
N PHE A 125 6.90 20.41 -4.50
CA PHE A 125 6.10 19.72 -5.53
C PHE A 125 4.58 19.69 -5.28
N ALA A 126 4.11 20.07 -4.10
CA ALA A 126 2.69 20.14 -3.74
C ALA A 126 1.86 18.85 -4.00
N SER A 127 2.48 17.67 -3.94
CA SER A 127 1.84 16.38 -4.24
C SER A 127 0.88 15.90 -3.14
N ARG A 128 -0.35 16.44 -3.10
CA ARG A 128 -1.41 16.05 -2.15
C ARG A 128 -2.43 15.12 -2.77
N ALA A 129 -2.05 13.86 -2.98
CA ALA A 129 -2.91 12.85 -3.59
C ALA A 129 -3.81 12.14 -2.56
N ARG A 130 -5.06 11.89 -2.95
CA ARG A 130 -5.97 10.93 -2.30
C ARG A 130 -6.02 9.64 -3.13
N ALA A 131 -6.39 8.54 -2.49
CA ALA A 131 -6.60 7.27 -3.19
C ALA A 131 -7.70 7.43 -4.27
N LEU A 132 -7.38 7.01 -5.49
CA LEU A 132 -8.30 7.06 -6.64
C LEU A 132 -9.22 5.84 -6.70
N TYR A 133 -8.77 4.73 -6.12
CA TYR A 133 -9.51 3.48 -6.01
C TYR A 133 -9.11 2.79 -4.72
N CYS A 134 -10.07 2.13 -4.07
CA CYS A 134 -9.82 1.26 -2.92
C CYS A 134 -10.61 -0.02 -3.10
N LEU A 135 -9.97 -1.15 -2.81
CA LEU A 135 -10.61 -2.45 -2.66
C LEU A 135 -10.30 -2.95 -1.25
N ALA A 136 -11.34 -3.11 -0.45
CA ALA A 136 -11.26 -3.75 0.86
C ALA A 136 -11.87 -5.14 0.75
N GLU A 137 -11.09 -6.17 1.09
CA GLU A 137 -11.54 -7.55 1.20
C GLU A 137 -11.53 -7.98 2.67
N LYS A 138 -12.49 -8.83 3.04
CA LYS A 138 -12.57 -9.45 4.38
C LYS A 138 -12.73 -10.95 4.24
N GLY A 139 -12.10 -11.71 5.13
CA GLY A 139 -12.21 -13.16 5.19
C GLY A 139 -11.28 -13.76 6.24
N ASN A 140 -11.49 -15.05 6.52
CA ASN A 140 -10.61 -15.86 7.38
C ASN A 140 -9.54 -16.60 6.57
N GLU A 141 -9.60 -16.50 5.25
CA GLU A 141 -8.65 -17.08 4.34
C GLU A 141 -7.29 -16.38 4.39
N GLN A 142 -6.26 -17.04 3.86
CA GLN A 142 -4.92 -16.48 3.87
C GLN A 142 -4.89 -15.14 3.10
N PRO A 143 -4.39 -14.06 3.71
CA PRO A 143 -4.31 -12.77 3.03
C PRO A 143 -3.37 -12.86 1.82
N ARG A 144 -3.78 -12.22 0.74
CA ARG A 144 -3.02 -12.17 -0.52
C ARG A 144 -2.88 -10.74 -1.01
N SER A 145 -1.74 -10.44 -1.59
CA SER A 145 -1.55 -9.19 -2.34
C SER A 145 -1.90 -9.40 -3.81
N LEU A 146 -2.54 -8.41 -4.40
CA LEU A 146 -2.88 -8.39 -5.83
C LEU A 146 -1.82 -7.66 -6.68
N HIS A 147 -0.63 -7.41 -6.14
CA HIS A 147 0.49 -6.83 -6.91
C HIS A 147 0.84 -7.67 -8.14
N THR A 148 0.50 -8.97 -8.13
CA THR A 148 0.71 -9.87 -9.27
C THR A 148 -0.04 -9.43 -10.53
N ALA A 149 -1.12 -8.65 -10.39
CA ALA A 149 -1.82 -8.01 -11.50
C ALA A 149 -0.94 -7.01 -12.28
N PHE A 150 0.15 -6.54 -11.68
CA PHE A 150 1.06 -5.54 -12.21
C PHE A 150 2.47 -6.08 -12.52
N LEU A 151 2.67 -7.41 -12.53
CA LEU A 151 3.94 -8.00 -13.00
C LEU A 151 4.25 -7.58 -14.44
N SER A 152 3.21 -7.51 -15.27
CA SER A 152 3.26 -6.85 -16.57
C SER A 152 2.73 -5.42 -16.43
N SER A 153 3.61 -4.44 -16.67
CA SER A 153 3.28 -3.02 -16.57
C SER A 153 2.01 -2.65 -17.35
N VAL A 154 1.26 -1.69 -16.84
CA VAL A 154 0.11 -1.13 -17.55
C VAL A 154 0.61 -0.18 -18.64
N GLU A 155 0.26 -0.46 -19.90
CA GLU A 155 0.68 0.28 -21.10
C GLU A 155 -0.54 0.85 -21.86
N ASP A 156 -1.46 1.49 -21.14
CA ASP A 156 -2.69 2.08 -21.68
C ASP A 156 -2.70 3.61 -21.52
N LYS A 157 -3.43 4.32 -22.38
CA LYS A 157 -3.66 5.77 -22.24
C LYS A 157 -4.50 6.09 -21.00
N GLY A 158 -5.45 5.22 -20.64
CA GLY A 158 -6.26 5.26 -19.44
C GLY A 158 -5.66 4.41 -18.32
N ILE A 159 -4.47 4.79 -17.84
CA ILE A 159 -3.70 4.01 -16.85
C ILE A 159 -4.56 3.60 -15.64
N LEU A 160 -5.35 4.52 -15.08
CA LEU A 160 -6.20 4.23 -13.92
C LEU A 160 -7.21 3.12 -14.18
N ASN A 161 -8.04 3.29 -15.21
CA ASN A 161 -9.11 2.32 -15.53
C ASN A 161 -8.54 0.97 -15.94
N ALA A 162 -7.47 0.95 -16.73
CA ALA A 162 -6.77 -0.29 -17.09
C ALA A 162 -6.18 -1.00 -15.86
N SER A 163 -5.67 -0.23 -14.88
CA SER A 163 -5.14 -0.79 -13.63
C SER A 163 -6.23 -1.39 -12.76
N ILE A 164 -7.38 -0.71 -12.62
CA ILE A 164 -8.54 -1.20 -11.88
C ILE A 164 -9.05 -2.50 -12.50
N LEU A 165 -9.24 -2.54 -13.83
CA LEU A 165 -9.68 -3.73 -14.54
C LEU A 165 -8.73 -4.92 -14.36
N LYS A 166 -7.41 -4.70 -14.45
CA LYS A 166 -6.42 -5.75 -14.19
C LYS A 166 -6.47 -6.25 -12.76
N LEU A 167 -6.63 -5.36 -11.79
CA LEU A 167 -6.71 -5.70 -10.37
C LEU A 167 -7.97 -6.52 -10.07
N GLU A 168 -9.14 -6.09 -10.56
CA GLU A 168 -10.42 -6.79 -10.38
C GLU A 168 -10.41 -8.15 -11.10
N SER A 169 -9.89 -8.21 -12.33
CA SER A 169 -9.71 -9.48 -13.05
C SER A 169 -8.77 -10.42 -12.31
N GLY A 170 -7.68 -9.90 -11.75
CA GLY A 170 -6.75 -10.66 -10.92
C GLY A 170 -7.45 -11.24 -9.69
N ARG A 171 -8.22 -10.42 -8.98
CA ARG A 171 -9.03 -10.83 -7.82
C ARG A 171 -9.97 -11.98 -8.15
N GLU A 172 -10.73 -11.86 -9.24
CA GLU A 172 -11.64 -12.91 -9.70
C GLU A 172 -10.92 -14.18 -10.12
N ASN A 173 -9.76 -14.07 -10.77
CA ASN A 173 -8.97 -15.23 -11.17
C ASN A 173 -8.43 -15.99 -9.95
N PHE A 174 -8.02 -15.26 -8.89
CA PHE A 174 -7.68 -15.88 -7.62
C PHE A 174 -8.87 -16.66 -7.04
N GLU A 175 -10.06 -16.05 -7.02
CA GLU A 175 -11.27 -16.73 -6.53
C GLU A 175 -11.61 -17.98 -7.36
N LYS A 176 -11.50 -17.90 -8.69
CA LYS A 176 -11.78 -19.05 -9.59
C LYS A 176 -10.81 -20.21 -9.39
N VAL A 177 -9.53 -19.92 -9.11
CA VAL A 177 -8.48 -20.94 -9.01
C VAL A 177 -8.35 -21.51 -7.60
N TYR A 178 -8.40 -20.66 -6.57
CA TYR A 178 -8.15 -21.05 -5.18
C TYR A 178 -9.44 -21.22 -4.35
N GLY A 179 -10.61 -20.84 -4.90
CA GLY A 179 -11.89 -20.86 -4.20
C GLY A 179 -12.18 -19.54 -3.49
N SER A 180 -13.04 -19.58 -2.45
CA SER A 180 -13.34 -18.37 -1.66
C SER A 180 -12.04 -17.78 -1.11
N CYS A 181 -11.74 -16.54 -1.51
CA CYS A 181 -10.56 -15.82 -1.04
C CYS A 181 -10.91 -14.64 -0.12
N ALA A 182 -12.19 -14.24 -0.10
CA ALA A 182 -12.74 -13.16 0.71
C ALA A 182 -14.16 -13.51 1.14
N SER A 183 -14.31 -14.54 1.98
CA SER A 183 -15.63 -15.03 2.43
C SER A 183 -16.48 -13.98 3.14
N GLY A 184 -15.84 -13.00 3.78
CA GLY A 184 -16.49 -11.86 4.42
C GLY A 184 -16.93 -10.75 3.44
N GLY A 185 -16.75 -10.98 2.14
CA GLY A 185 -17.10 -10.06 1.08
C GLY A 185 -16.02 -9.02 0.79
N PHE A 186 -16.37 -8.08 -0.08
CA PHE A 186 -15.51 -6.96 -0.45
C PHE A 186 -16.32 -5.71 -0.72
N LYS A 187 -15.66 -4.55 -0.59
CA LYS A 187 -16.21 -3.24 -0.95
C LYS A 187 -15.18 -2.46 -1.75
N THR A 188 -15.67 -1.63 -2.66
CA THR A 188 -14.83 -0.76 -3.48
C THR A 188 -15.37 0.66 -3.53
N PHE A 189 -14.48 1.61 -3.80
CA PHE A 189 -14.86 2.90 -4.40
C PHE A 189 -13.96 3.19 -5.57
N ASN A 190 -14.47 3.95 -6.53
CA ASN A 190 -13.75 4.43 -7.69
C ASN A 190 -14.06 5.92 -7.92
N VAL A 191 -13.03 6.76 -7.84
CA VAL A 191 -13.13 8.21 -8.00
C VAL A 191 -13.40 8.60 -9.45
N ASP A 192 -12.88 7.86 -10.43
CA ASP A 192 -13.04 8.17 -11.86
C ASP A 192 -14.49 7.99 -12.31
N SER A 193 -15.12 6.88 -11.90
CA SER A 193 -16.54 6.61 -12.20
C SER A 193 -17.51 7.21 -11.17
N GLY A 194 -17.01 7.79 -10.07
CA GLY A 194 -17.83 8.30 -8.98
C GLY A 194 -18.70 7.24 -8.29
N SER A 195 -18.23 5.99 -8.23
CA SER A 195 -18.98 4.86 -7.67
C SER A 195 -18.44 4.43 -6.30
N GLY A 196 -19.34 3.96 -5.43
CA GLY A 196 -19.03 3.63 -4.05
C GLY A 196 -18.70 4.86 -3.20
N SER A 197 -18.24 4.65 -1.97
CA SER A 197 -17.80 5.75 -1.10
C SER A 197 -16.76 5.30 -0.10
N LEU A 198 -15.93 6.26 0.36
CA LEU A 198 -15.01 6.00 1.47
C LEU A 198 -15.78 5.59 2.74
N LYS A 199 -16.97 6.16 2.96
CA LYS A 199 -17.82 5.83 4.11
C LYS A 199 -18.17 4.34 4.15
N ASP A 200 -18.55 3.75 3.02
CA ASP A 200 -18.89 2.32 2.94
C ASP A 200 -17.68 1.44 3.25
N ILE A 201 -16.49 1.83 2.81
CA ILE A 201 -15.24 1.12 3.16
C ILE A 201 -14.95 1.22 4.65
N LEU A 202 -15.15 2.39 5.26
CA LEU A 202 -14.91 2.61 6.68
C LEU A 202 -15.88 1.80 7.54
N GLU A 203 -17.16 1.76 7.18
CA GLU A 203 -18.15 0.92 7.85
C GLU A 203 -17.79 -0.56 7.71
N PHE A 204 -17.45 -1.01 6.51
CA PHE A 204 -17.00 -2.37 6.25
C PHE A 204 -15.76 -2.78 7.07
N ALA A 205 -14.81 -1.86 7.27
CA ALA A 205 -13.62 -2.09 8.10
C ALA A 205 -13.91 -2.17 9.61
N GLN A 206 -15.07 -1.69 10.06
CA GLN A 206 -15.51 -1.75 11.46
C GLN A 206 -16.37 -2.98 11.76
N GLU A 207 -17.04 -3.52 10.75
CA GLU A 207 -17.83 -4.75 10.87
C GLU A 207 -16.96 -5.94 11.30
N ASP A 208 -17.59 -6.88 12.02
CA ASP A 208 -16.97 -8.15 12.42
C ASP A 208 -16.82 -9.12 11.24
#